data_AF-A0AA35LJV4-F1
#
_entry.id   AF-A0AA35LJV4-F1
#
_cell.length_a   1.000
_cell.length_b   1.000
_cell.length_c   1.000
_cell.angle_alpha   90.00
_cell.angle_beta   90.00
_cell.angle_gamma   90.00
#
_symmetry.space_group_name_H-M   'P 1'
#
loop_
_entity.id
_entity.type
_entity.pdbx_description
1 polymer ?
#
loop_
_entity_poly.entity_id
_entity_poly.type
_entity_poly.pdbx_seq_one_letter_code
_entity_poly.pdbx_strand_id
1 'polypeptide(L)'
;MAAEAWPLKNETCTSSVDMELFLHCSLLPSIAIIVVLSCLEKRARRSWLDEKWPLLNRRCGMVIPLDFTGAFSNRWSLGFAFGATANKVMILFSEDYLPLPSKFRWAKAFILLTGALEVGLSSYPFFACLSTRFSITGATLGFLYTGSWFAIIAMNIVQCPHGQIIGEYENIIFYWPSLLCQVFLLGRFVHMFVKASRDRLRLPPLTEEKASVMELHQAQYVQQLMRKPPLMQPQKSWIRRNVYEWDPYFQFPSRMITMAVLALICLYMFVVNEFYVFKMVSQALQALKSTFDVVIVSSNTTEVVAQVEHLKDFIDVTEGVWLFTTVTACLTSVSYVFHILACYRKHMKRLWAGQKQFLPLVFVRLSSSQNVAAIARYSGWQIAYILWGYLIIHTVQCLFGVMFMYGFVLPIKHGQGIEMLKNLGTGILTLAVVIGLMQLQIATATAFFLQPKILLTDKEKPLALDNRKAFHNFNYFLFFYNVVLGLGACLFRLLGSVIVGAWLIARIDRTIMPKGYEAADLGFRTWIGMLFMDHHHTNPTLVCFCHLLVVRTRERQQQRTTGYHHFTNATVTDFRVSNKARTRWLLSYTLLNNPSLSALRKPK
;
A
#
# COMPACT_ATOMS: atom_id res chain seq x y z
N MET A 1 -3.28 41.54 35.71
CA MET A 1 -3.94 41.74 34.41
C MET A 1 -4.69 40.47 34.09
N ALA A 2 -6.00 40.61 33.92
CA ALA A 2 -6.98 39.53 33.99
C ALA A 2 -6.75 38.45 32.92
N ALA A 3 -6.89 37.20 33.36
CA ALA A 3 -6.99 36.03 32.51
C ALA A 3 -8.29 36.10 31.71
N GLU A 4 -8.20 36.16 30.38
CA GLU A 4 -9.32 35.85 29.50
C GLU A 4 -9.55 34.34 29.52
N ALA A 5 -10.42 33.91 30.44
CA ALA A 5 -11.05 32.61 30.36
C ALA A 5 -11.98 32.60 29.14
N TRP A 6 -11.57 31.89 28.09
CA TRP A 6 -12.45 31.56 26.98
C TRP A 6 -13.66 30.78 27.53
N PRO A 7 -14.91 31.25 27.33
CA PRO A 7 -16.06 30.51 27.82
C PRO A 7 -16.16 29.19 27.05
N LEU A 8 -16.00 28.06 27.76
CA LEU A 8 -16.40 26.75 27.25
C LEU A 8 -17.91 26.81 26.97
N LYS A 9 -18.28 26.93 25.70
CA LYS A 9 -19.66 26.69 25.24
C LYS A 9 -19.98 25.21 25.43
N ASN A 10 -20.53 24.85 26.58
CA ASN A 10 -21.14 23.55 26.85
C ASN A 10 -22.51 23.42 26.15
N GLU A 11 -22.56 23.63 24.84
CA GLU A 11 -23.72 23.24 24.03
C GLU A 11 -23.36 21.93 23.33
N THR A 12 -23.87 20.80 23.83
CA THR A 12 -23.88 19.54 23.08
C THR A 12 -24.71 19.76 21.82
N CYS A 13 -24.06 20.12 20.71
CA CYS A 13 -24.73 20.23 19.42
C CYS A 13 -25.16 18.83 18.97
N THR A 14 -26.41 18.50 19.22
CA THR A 14 -27.01 17.26 18.73
C THR A 14 -27.49 17.53 17.31
N SER A 15 -26.77 16.97 16.34
CA SER A 15 -27.23 17.00 14.95
C SER A 15 -28.56 16.25 14.87
N SER A 16 -29.52 16.84 14.14
CA SER A 16 -30.79 16.17 13.85
C SER A 16 -30.61 14.95 12.91
N VAL A 17 -29.43 14.82 12.32
CA VAL A 17 -29.07 13.80 11.35
C VAL A 17 -28.22 12.73 12.02
N ASP A 18 -28.83 11.57 12.25
CA ASP A 18 -28.10 10.37 12.63
C ASP A 18 -27.47 9.73 11.38
N MET A 19 -26.13 9.77 11.33
CA MET A 19 -25.35 9.23 10.22
C MET A 19 -25.41 7.70 10.13
N GLU A 20 -25.65 7.02 11.26
CA GLU A 20 -25.82 5.56 11.30
C GLU A 20 -27.18 5.15 10.74
N LEU A 21 -28.24 5.84 11.19
CA LEU A 21 -29.58 5.65 10.63
C LEU A 21 -29.60 5.92 9.12
N PHE A 22 -28.92 6.98 8.67
CA PHE A 22 -28.84 7.26 7.24
C PHE A 22 -28.07 6.19 6.47
N LEU A 23 -27.01 5.61 7.03
CA LEU A 23 -26.29 4.49 6.43
C LEU A 23 -27.23 3.29 6.23
N HIS A 24 -28.03 2.93 7.24
CA HIS A 24 -29.05 1.88 7.14
C HIS A 24 -30.11 2.20 6.06
N CYS A 25 -30.66 3.42 6.06
CA CYS A 25 -31.65 3.85 5.06
C CYS A 25 -31.08 3.85 3.64
N SER A 26 -29.78 4.11 3.47
CA SER A 26 -29.11 4.14 2.17
C SER A 26 -28.97 2.78 1.49
N LEU A 27 -29.23 1.67 2.21
CA LEU A 27 -29.20 0.31 1.67
C LEU A 27 -30.32 0.05 0.65
N LEU A 28 -31.51 0.61 0.88
CA LEU A 28 -32.64 0.47 -0.04
C LEU A 28 -32.32 1.06 -1.42
N PRO A 29 -31.89 2.34 -1.55
CA PRO A 29 -31.52 2.89 -2.84
C PRO A 29 -30.27 2.22 -3.44
N SER A 30 -29.31 1.75 -2.62
CA SER A 30 -28.15 1.05 -3.16
C SER A 30 -28.53 -0.28 -3.81
N ILE A 31 -29.38 -1.09 -3.16
CA ILE A 31 -29.89 -2.34 -3.73
C ILE A 31 -30.70 -2.07 -5.00
N ALA A 32 -31.56 -1.04 -5.00
CA ALA A 32 -32.33 -0.67 -6.18
C ALA A 32 -31.43 -0.33 -7.39
N ILE A 33 -30.36 0.47 -7.18
CA ILE A 33 -29.39 0.81 -8.23
C ILE A 33 -28.68 -0.46 -8.74
N ILE A 34 -28.25 -1.36 -7.85
CA ILE A 34 -27.58 -2.61 -8.22
C ILE A 34 -28.48 -3.47 -9.10
N VAL A 35 -29.75 -3.62 -8.73
CA VAL A 35 -30.74 -4.39 -9.49
C VAL A 35 -30.96 -3.77 -10.87
N VAL A 36 -31.16 -2.44 -10.95
CA VAL A 36 -31.34 -1.74 -12.24
C VAL A 36 -30.13 -1.95 -13.14
N LEU A 37 -28.91 -1.75 -12.64
CA LEU A 37 -27.69 -1.94 -13.42
C LEU A 37 -27.49 -3.41 -13.83
N SER A 38 -27.83 -4.36 -12.94
CA SER A 38 -27.78 -5.79 -13.23
C SER A 38 -28.73 -6.16 -14.37
N CYS A 39 -29.97 -5.68 -14.34
CA CYS A 39 -30.96 -5.91 -15.41
C CYS A 39 -30.51 -5.36 -16.77
N LEU A 40 -29.70 -4.31 -16.79
CA LEU A 40 -29.14 -3.74 -18.01
C LEU A 40 -27.97 -4.57 -18.55
N GLU A 41 -27.16 -5.16 -17.67
CA GLU A 41 -26.04 -5.99 -18.06
C GLU A 41 -26.44 -7.35 -18.64
N LYS A 42 -25.64 -7.83 -19.60
CA LYS A 42 -25.82 -9.14 -20.23
C LYS A 42 -24.82 -10.15 -19.71
N ARG A 43 -25.31 -11.33 -19.32
CA ARG A 43 -24.52 -12.51 -18.94
C ARG A 43 -23.76 -13.09 -20.13
N ALA A 44 -22.50 -13.46 -19.90
CA ALA A 44 -21.64 -14.06 -20.92
C ALA A 44 -22.06 -15.49 -21.30
N ARG A 45 -22.60 -16.27 -20.36
CA ARG A 45 -23.17 -17.60 -20.59
C ARG A 45 -24.68 -17.57 -20.38
N ARG A 46 -25.41 -18.39 -21.15
CA ARG A 46 -26.84 -18.65 -20.88
C ARG A 46 -26.96 -19.42 -19.57
N SER A 47 -27.91 -19.03 -18.76
CA SER A 47 -28.32 -19.75 -17.56
C SER A 47 -29.54 -20.60 -17.85
N TRP A 48 -29.80 -21.60 -17.01
CA TRP A 48 -31.05 -22.36 -17.03
C TRP A 48 -32.31 -21.48 -16.87
N LEU A 49 -32.18 -20.33 -16.18
CA LEU A 49 -33.28 -19.36 -16.03
C LEU A 49 -33.67 -18.70 -17.36
N ASP A 50 -32.74 -18.56 -18.30
CA ASP A 50 -33.03 -18.02 -19.64
C ASP A 50 -33.87 -18.98 -20.50
N GLU A 51 -33.88 -20.28 -20.17
CA GLU A 51 -34.73 -21.27 -20.86
C GLU A 51 -36.18 -21.21 -20.38
N LYS A 52 -36.41 -20.92 -19.09
CA LYS A 52 -37.76 -20.79 -18.53
C LYS A 52 -38.41 -19.43 -18.81
N TRP A 53 -37.63 -18.36 -18.93
CA TRP A 53 -38.13 -16.98 -19.05
C TRP A 53 -37.50 -16.30 -20.28
N PRO A 54 -38.14 -16.37 -21.47
CA PRO A 54 -37.56 -15.82 -22.70
C PRO A 54 -37.40 -14.28 -22.67
N LEU A 55 -38.16 -13.58 -21.83
CA LEU A 55 -38.00 -12.14 -21.56
C LEU A 55 -36.66 -11.80 -20.92
N LEU A 56 -36.07 -12.72 -20.14
CA LEU A 56 -34.80 -12.49 -19.45
C LEU A 56 -33.58 -12.63 -20.37
N ASN A 57 -33.75 -13.06 -21.64
CA ASN A 57 -32.74 -13.24 -22.70
C ASN A 57 -31.30 -12.74 -22.41
N ARG A 58 -30.58 -13.45 -21.51
CA ARG A 58 -29.24 -13.12 -21.01
C ARG A 58 -29.09 -11.81 -20.22
N ARG A 59 -30.14 -11.07 -19.92
CA ARG A 59 -30.16 -9.92 -18.99
C ARG A 59 -29.96 -10.37 -17.53
N CYS A 60 -29.77 -9.44 -16.61
CA CYS A 60 -29.41 -9.71 -15.20
C CYS A 60 -27.99 -10.28 -15.04
N GLY A 61 -27.00 -9.54 -15.55
CA GLY A 61 -25.58 -9.80 -15.31
C GLY A 61 -25.13 -9.39 -13.92
N MET A 62 -24.13 -10.06 -13.37
CA MET A 62 -23.49 -9.59 -12.14
C MET A 62 -22.63 -8.38 -12.47
N VAL A 63 -23.07 -7.21 -12.01
CA VAL A 63 -22.31 -5.97 -12.17
C VAL A 63 -20.99 -6.11 -11.42
N ILE A 64 -19.90 -5.69 -12.05
CA ILE A 64 -18.58 -5.70 -11.43
C ILE A 64 -18.35 -4.29 -10.88
N PRO A 65 -18.30 -4.10 -9.55
CA PRO A 65 -18.06 -2.78 -8.98
C PRO A 65 -16.63 -2.33 -9.30
N LEU A 66 -15.66 -3.23 -9.10
CA LEU A 66 -14.25 -2.99 -9.30
C LEU A 66 -13.59 -4.23 -9.93
N ASP A 67 -12.89 -4.03 -11.05
CA ASP A 67 -12.05 -5.07 -11.61
C ASP A 67 -10.67 -5.05 -10.92
N PHE A 68 -10.48 -5.98 -9.98
CA PHE A 68 -9.24 -6.17 -9.25
C PHE A 68 -8.16 -6.92 -10.06
N THR A 69 -8.47 -7.47 -11.23
CA THR A 69 -7.61 -8.42 -11.95
C THR A 69 -6.83 -7.83 -13.12
N GLY A 70 -7.15 -6.62 -13.57
CA GLY A 70 -6.38 -6.00 -14.66
C GLY A 70 -6.91 -4.73 -15.28
N ALA A 71 -7.93 -4.06 -14.73
CA ALA A 71 -8.37 -2.78 -15.30
C ALA A 71 -7.32 -1.68 -15.06
N PHE A 72 -6.83 -1.05 -16.12
CA PHE A 72 -5.99 0.17 -16.04
C PHE A 72 -6.76 1.45 -16.39
N SER A 73 -8.08 1.35 -16.63
CA SER A 73 -8.97 2.47 -16.94
C SER A 73 -9.59 3.11 -15.68
N ASN A 74 -9.90 4.41 -15.73
CA ASN A 74 -10.59 5.18 -14.66
C ASN A 74 -9.96 5.11 -13.23
N ARG A 75 -8.65 4.84 -13.12
CA ARG A 75 -7.91 4.61 -11.87
C ARG A 75 -8.14 5.66 -10.77
N TRP A 76 -8.03 6.94 -11.14
CA TRP A 76 -8.19 8.04 -10.18
C TRP A 76 -9.63 8.15 -9.68
N SER A 77 -10.62 8.02 -10.57
CA SER A 77 -12.04 8.05 -10.19
C SER A 77 -12.39 6.94 -9.19
N LEU A 78 -11.82 5.74 -9.36
CA LEU A 78 -11.98 4.64 -8.42
C LEU A 78 -11.30 4.93 -7.07
N GLY A 79 -10.12 5.55 -7.07
CA GLY A 79 -9.45 6.05 -5.87
C GLY A 79 -10.31 7.03 -5.07
N PHE A 80 -10.90 8.03 -5.75
CA PHE A 80 -11.81 8.98 -5.12
C PHE A 80 -13.12 8.33 -4.66
N ALA A 81 -13.63 7.32 -5.36
CA ALA A 81 -14.78 6.53 -4.89
C ALA A 81 -14.50 5.84 -3.55
N PHE A 82 -13.32 5.26 -3.37
CA PHE A 82 -12.92 4.73 -2.05
C PHE A 82 -12.73 5.83 -1.01
N GLY A 83 -12.16 6.98 -1.38
CA GLY A 83 -12.05 8.13 -0.48
C GLY A 83 -13.40 8.63 0.05
N ALA A 84 -14.43 8.65 -0.80
CA ALA A 84 -15.80 8.99 -0.42
C ALA A 84 -16.46 7.98 0.54
N THR A 85 -15.89 6.77 0.66
CA THR A 85 -16.37 5.71 1.57
C THR A 85 -15.57 5.62 2.85
N ALA A 86 -14.42 6.30 2.93
CA ALA A 86 -13.45 6.08 3.98
C ALA A 86 -13.95 6.53 5.37
N ASN A 87 -14.80 7.57 5.44
CA ASN A 87 -15.46 7.97 6.68
C ASN A 87 -16.42 6.87 7.20
N LYS A 88 -17.12 6.17 6.30
CA LYS A 88 -18.00 5.04 6.67
C LYS A 88 -17.22 3.86 7.23
N VAL A 89 -16.00 3.63 6.71
CA VAL A 89 -15.11 2.57 7.21
C VAL A 89 -14.63 2.88 8.63
N MET A 90 -14.42 4.14 8.98
CA MET A 90 -14.05 4.52 10.35
C MET A 90 -15.18 4.24 11.36
N ILE A 91 -16.44 4.39 10.96
CA ILE A 91 -17.61 4.07 11.81
C ILE A 91 -17.60 2.59 12.22
N LEU A 92 -17.14 1.69 11.34
CA LEU A 92 -17.03 0.24 11.64
C LEU A 92 -16.08 -0.06 12.82
N PHE A 93 -15.16 0.85 13.13
CA PHE A 93 -14.22 0.72 14.24
C PHE A 93 -14.67 1.47 15.51
N SER A 94 -15.80 2.19 15.46
CA SER A 94 -16.41 2.79 16.65
C SER A 94 -17.10 1.70 17.50
N GLU A 95 -16.98 1.76 18.82
CA GLU A 95 -17.57 0.77 19.73
C GLU A 95 -19.10 0.74 19.69
N ASP A 96 -19.73 1.82 19.21
CA ASP A 96 -21.20 1.98 19.20
C ASP A 96 -21.88 1.31 17.98
N TYR A 97 -21.13 0.89 16.96
CA TYR A 97 -21.70 0.29 15.75
C TYR A 97 -22.06 -1.20 15.95
N LEU A 98 -23.12 -1.46 16.71
CA LEU A 98 -23.76 -2.77 16.80
C LEU A 98 -25.09 -2.76 16.04
N PRO A 99 -25.11 -3.14 14.75
CA PRO A 99 -26.36 -3.22 13.96
C PRO A 99 -27.39 -4.20 14.56
N LEU A 100 -26.95 -5.11 15.43
CA LEU A 100 -27.82 -5.90 16.30
C LEU A 100 -27.27 -5.93 17.73
N PRO A 101 -28.08 -5.63 18.76
CA PRO A 101 -27.68 -5.81 20.15
C PRO A 101 -27.56 -7.30 20.46
N SER A 102 -26.40 -7.90 20.18
CA SER A 102 -26.16 -9.29 20.55
C SER A 102 -25.63 -9.36 21.98
N LYS A 103 -26.34 -10.09 22.84
CA LYS A 103 -25.96 -10.34 24.24
C LYS A 103 -24.69 -11.20 24.37
N PHE A 104 -24.18 -11.79 23.28
CA PHE A 104 -23.12 -12.80 23.28
C PHE A 104 -21.80 -12.27 22.70
N ARG A 105 -20.72 -12.28 23.51
CA ARG A 105 -19.39 -11.76 23.13
C ARG A 105 -18.74 -12.48 21.93
N TRP A 106 -19.06 -13.76 21.69
CA TRP A 106 -18.50 -14.53 20.56
C TRP A 106 -19.13 -14.17 19.21
N ALA A 107 -20.34 -13.60 19.19
CA ALA A 107 -21.02 -13.19 17.97
C ALA A 107 -20.44 -11.91 17.35
N LYS A 108 -19.55 -11.20 18.05
CA LYS A 108 -18.90 -9.96 17.59
C LYS A 108 -18.24 -10.11 16.22
N ALA A 109 -17.64 -11.25 15.90
CA ALA A 109 -17.01 -11.48 14.60
C ALA A 109 -18.02 -11.52 13.44
N PHE A 110 -19.20 -12.12 13.66
CA PHE A 110 -20.28 -12.14 12.68
C PHE A 110 -20.92 -10.77 12.53
N ILE A 111 -21.06 -10.01 13.63
CA ILE A 111 -21.57 -8.64 13.58
C ILE A 111 -20.64 -7.74 12.78
N LEU A 112 -19.32 -7.83 13.01
CA LEU A 112 -18.34 -7.07 12.25
C LEU A 112 -18.38 -7.42 10.75
N LEU A 113 -18.57 -8.70 10.42
CA LEU A 113 -18.75 -9.13 9.04
C LEU A 113 -20.03 -8.54 8.43
N THR A 114 -21.14 -8.56 9.16
CA THR A 114 -22.41 -7.95 8.71
C THR A 114 -22.28 -6.45 8.52
N GLY A 115 -21.64 -5.73 9.45
CA GLY A 115 -21.36 -4.29 9.31
C GLY A 115 -20.45 -3.99 8.12
N ALA A 116 -19.42 -4.80 7.88
CA ALA A 116 -18.57 -4.66 6.69
C ALA A 116 -19.34 -4.93 5.39
N LEU A 117 -20.27 -5.88 5.38
CA LEU A 117 -21.15 -6.15 4.24
C LEU A 117 -22.11 -4.99 3.97
N GLU A 118 -22.67 -4.40 5.02
CA GLU A 118 -23.53 -3.23 4.94
C GLU A 118 -22.80 -1.99 4.39
N VAL A 119 -21.63 -1.67 4.93
CA VAL A 119 -20.79 -0.58 4.41
C VAL A 119 -20.38 -0.86 2.98
N GLY A 120 -20.05 -2.12 2.66
CA GLY A 120 -19.73 -2.56 1.31
C GLY A 120 -20.91 -2.38 0.33
N LEU A 121 -22.12 -2.75 0.74
CA LEU A 121 -23.33 -2.69 -0.09
C LEU A 121 -23.80 -1.26 -0.31
N SER A 122 -23.75 -0.41 0.72
CA SER A 122 -24.04 1.02 0.59
C SER A 122 -23.00 1.74 -0.27
N SER A 123 -21.75 1.29 -0.26
CA SER A 123 -20.67 1.89 -1.07
C SER A 123 -20.63 1.39 -2.51
N TYR A 124 -21.26 0.25 -2.79
CA TYR A 124 -21.25 -0.41 -4.08
C TYR A 124 -21.72 0.48 -5.26
N PRO A 125 -22.80 1.29 -5.16
CA PRO A 125 -23.27 2.13 -6.26
C PRO A 125 -22.22 3.12 -6.77
N PHE A 126 -21.34 3.65 -5.91
CA PHE A 126 -20.28 4.56 -6.33
C PHE A 126 -19.36 3.91 -7.37
N PHE A 127 -19.00 2.64 -7.15
CA PHE A 127 -18.11 1.89 -8.03
C PHE A 127 -18.84 1.36 -9.26
N ALA A 128 -20.03 0.78 -9.06
CA ALA A 128 -20.82 0.21 -10.14
C ALA A 128 -21.16 1.26 -11.19
N CYS A 129 -21.64 2.45 -10.77
CA CYS A 129 -22.00 3.53 -11.70
C CYS A 129 -20.81 4.01 -12.54
N LEU A 130 -19.59 4.00 -12.00
CA LEU A 130 -18.35 4.36 -12.72
C LEU A 130 -17.89 3.28 -13.71
N SER A 131 -18.12 2.01 -13.38
CA SER A 131 -17.64 0.85 -14.15
C SER A 131 -18.62 0.37 -15.23
N THR A 132 -19.88 0.82 -15.18
CA THR A 132 -20.91 0.36 -16.12
C THR A 132 -20.66 0.77 -17.57
N ARG A 133 -21.06 -0.10 -18.51
CA ARG A 133 -21.05 0.19 -19.95
C ARG A 133 -22.14 1.18 -20.37
N PHE A 134 -23.24 1.26 -19.60
CA PHE A 134 -24.36 2.16 -19.87
C PHE A 134 -24.11 3.53 -19.24
N SER A 135 -23.22 4.29 -19.87
CA SER A 135 -22.68 5.55 -19.35
C SER A 135 -23.74 6.59 -18.93
N ILE A 136 -24.87 6.69 -19.62
CA ILE A 136 -25.95 7.66 -19.27
C ILE A 136 -26.67 7.23 -17.99
N THR A 137 -27.13 5.98 -17.93
CA THR A 137 -27.86 5.46 -16.77
C THR A 137 -26.96 5.37 -15.54
N GLY A 138 -25.71 4.93 -15.72
CA GLY A 138 -24.71 4.95 -14.65
C GLY A 138 -24.42 6.37 -14.15
N ALA A 139 -24.25 7.35 -15.05
CA ALA A 139 -23.98 8.73 -14.65
C ALA A 139 -25.15 9.39 -13.91
N THR A 140 -26.39 9.17 -14.35
CA THR A 140 -27.58 9.74 -13.72
C THR A 140 -27.82 9.15 -12.33
N LEU A 141 -27.83 7.81 -12.20
CA LEU A 141 -28.00 7.15 -10.91
C LEU A 141 -26.85 7.45 -9.95
N GLY A 142 -25.60 7.45 -10.45
CA GLY A 142 -24.42 7.80 -9.67
C GLY A 142 -24.45 9.24 -9.16
N PHE A 143 -24.85 10.20 -10.00
CA PHE A 143 -24.97 11.61 -9.60
C PHE A 143 -26.02 11.80 -8.51
N LEU A 144 -27.21 11.21 -8.66
CA LEU A 144 -28.28 11.30 -7.65
C LEU A 144 -27.84 10.69 -6.32
N TYR A 145 -27.20 9.52 -6.35
CA TYR A 145 -26.75 8.82 -5.14
C TYR A 145 -25.58 9.54 -4.45
N THR A 146 -24.57 10.00 -5.20
CA THR A 146 -23.48 10.79 -4.60
C THR A 146 -23.97 12.16 -4.12
N GLY A 147 -24.93 12.75 -4.81
CA GLY A 147 -25.52 14.04 -4.44
C GLY A 147 -26.28 13.98 -3.11
N SER A 148 -27.04 12.90 -2.87
CA SER A 148 -27.75 12.72 -1.59
C SER A 148 -26.77 12.57 -0.42
N TRP A 149 -25.72 11.76 -0.59
CA TRP A 149 -24.65 11.63 0.41
C TRP A 149 -23.94 12.96 0.70
N PHE A 150 -23.60 13.71 -0.34
CA PHE A 150 -22.97 15.02 -0.20
C PHE A 150 -23.88 16.00 0.55
N ALA A 151 -25.16 16.08 0.18
CA ALA A 151 -26.11 16.97 0.82
C ALA A 151 -26.25 16.68 2.32
N ILE A 152 -26.31 15.40 2.70
CA ILE A 152 -26.49 14.98 4.10
C ILE A 152 -25.23 15.24 4.93
N ILE A 153 -24.04 14.94 4.40
CA ILE A 153 -22.79 15.28 5.10
C ILE A 153 -22.65 16.79 5.24
N ALA A 154 -22.98 17.56 4.20
CA ALA A 154 -22.96 19.01 4.26
C ALA A 154 -23.97 19.56 5.29
N MET A 155 -25.19 19.02 5.34
CA MET A 155 -26.19 19.38 6.34
C MET A 155 -25.70 19.08 7.76
N ASN A 156 -25.10 17.92 7.99
CA ASN A 156 -24.56 17.55 9.29
C ASN A 156 -23.49 18.55 9.76
N ILE A 157 -22.60 18.96 8.85
CA ILE A 157 -21.55 19.94 9.14
C ILE A 157 -22.11 21.34 9.40
N VAL A 158 -23.11 21.78 8.62
CA VAL A 158 -23.72 23.11 8.79
C VAL A 158 -24.51 23.20 10.09
N GLN A 159 -25.20 22.13 10.48
CA GLN A 159 -25.94 22.08 11.75
C GLN A 159 -25.00 22.12 12.96
N CYS A 160 -23.91 21.34 12.92
CA CYS A 160 -22.96 21.24 14.02
C CYS A 160 -21.52 21.28 13.50
N PRO A 161 -20.92 22.46 13.28
CA PRO A 161 -19.52 22.55 12.90
C PRO A 161 -18.57 22.34 14.10
N HIS A 162 -19.03 22.73 15.29
CA HIS A 162 -18.28 22.71 16.55
C HIS A 162 -18.26 21.31 17.17
N GLY A 163 -17.08 20.85 17.57
CA GLY A 163 -16.91 19.70 18.45
C GLY A 163 -16.43 20.15 19.83
N GLN A 164 -16.67 19.31 20.85
CA GLN A 164 -16.40 19.67 22.25
C GLN A 164 -14.90 19.81 22.57
N ILE A 165 -14.01 19.25 21.74
CA ILE A 165 -12.63 18.95 22.16
C ILE A 165 -11.60 19.69 21.30
N ILE A 166 -11.78 19.70 19.97
CA ILE A 166 -10.82 20.34 19.05
C ILE A 166 -11.23 21.79 18.74
N GLY A 167 -12.51 22.14 18.92
CA GLY A 167 -13.05 23.49 18.75
C GLY A 167 -14.05 23.62 17.59
N GLU A 168 -14.14 24.82 17.01
CA GLU A 168 -15.24 25.20 16.11
C GLU A 168 -15.29 24.46 14.76
N TYR A 169 -14.20 23.77 14.37
CA TYR A 169 -14.04 23.16 13.04
C TYR A 169 -13.83 21.64 13.08
N GLU A 170 -14.10 20.98 14.20
CA GLU A 170 -13.80 19.56 14.41
C GLU A 170 -14.45 18.65 13.35
N ASN A 171 -15.76 18.80 13.13
CA ASN A 171 -16.48 17.99 12.15
C ASN A 171 -15.99 18.25 10.72
N ILE A 172 -15.60 19.48 10.41
CA ILE A 172 -15.05 19.83 9.09
C ILE A 172 -13.70 19.13 8.87
N ILE A 173 -12.81 19.16 9.86
CA ILE A 173 -11.49 18.51 9.79
C ILE A 173 -11.63 16.99 9.60
N PHE A 174 -12.64 16.36 10.21
CA PHE A 174 -12.85 14.93 10.01
C PHE A 174 -13.42 14.58 8.63
N TYR A 175 -14.44 15.30 8.15
CA TYR A 175 -15.19 14.93 6.95
C TYR A 175 -14.65 15.51 5.63
N TRP A 176 -13.78 16.51 5.63
CA TRP A 176 -13.34 17.18 4.40
C TRP A 176 -12.71 16.25 3.33
N PRO A 177 -11.94 15.18 3.65
CA PRO A 177 -11.37 14.33 2.60
C PRO A 177 -12.47 13.58 1.84
N SER A 178 -13.51 13.13 2.56
CA SER A 178 -14.66 12.45 1.98
C SER A 178 -15.49 13.42 1.13
N LEU A 179 -15.74 14.64 1.63
CA LEU A 179 -16.41 15.69 0.87
C LEU A 179 -15.70 16.04 -0.44
N LEU A 180 -14.39 16.24 -0.40
CA LEU A 180 -13.58 16.52 -1.59
C LEU A 180 -13.70 15.40 -2.61
N CYS A 181 -13.65 14.14 -2.15
CA CYS A 181 -13.84 12.98 -2.99
C CYS A 181 -15.25 12.94 -3.63
N GLN A 182 -16.29 13.28 -2.87
CA GLN A 182 -17.67 13.32 -3.37
C GLN A 182 -17.88 14.43 -4.40
N VAL A 183 -17.34 15.63 -4.18
CA VAL A 183 -17.38 16.73 -5.16
C VAL A 183 -16.70 16.32 -6.46
N PHE A 184 -15.54 15.67 -6.37
CA PHE A 184 -14.84 15.15 -7.55
C PHE A 184 -15.70 14.11 -8.30
N LEU A 185 -16.35 13.19 -7.58
CA LEU A 185 -17.24 12.19 -8.18
C LEU A 185 -18.45 12.81 -8.86
N LEU A 186 -19.08 13.82 -8.24
CA LEU A 186 -20.19 14.57 -8.86
C LEU A 186 -19.75 15.19 -10.18
N GLY A 187 -18.62 15.91 -10.19
CA GLY A 187 -18.06 16.48 -11.42
C GLY A 187 -17.74 15.40 -12.46
N ARG A 188 -17.26 14.23 -12.05
CA ARG A 188 -16.98 13.10 -12.94
C ARG A 188 -18.25 12.52 -13.55
N PHE A 189 -19.33 12.37 -12.79
CA PHE A 189 -20.61 11.89 -13.30
C PHE A 189 -21.23 12.88 -14.29
N VAL A 190 -21.15 14.19 -14.03
CA VAL A 190 -21.56 15.22 -15.00
C VAL A 190 -20.75 15.10 -16.30
N HIS A 191 -19.42 14.99 -16.20
CA HIS A 191 -18.57 14.80 -17.37
C HIS A 191 -18.93 13.52 -18.15
N MET A 192 -19.17 12.40 -17.45
CA MET A 192 -19.59 11.14 -18.09
C MET A 192 -20.93 11.30 -18.82
N PHE A 193 -21.89 12.00 -18.22
CA PHE A 193 -23.18 12.28 -18.83
C PHE A 193 -23.05 13.14 -20.08
N VAL A 194 -22.27 14.22 -20.03
CA VAL A 194 -22.03 15.12 -21.17
C VAL A 194 -21.33 14.39 -22.31
N LYS A 195 -20.28 13.61 -22.00
CA LYS A 195 -19.56 12.81 -23.00
C LYS A 195 -20.49 11.79 -23.67
N ALA A 196 -21.23 11.03 -22.87
CA ALA A 196 -22.16 10.01 -23.37
C ALA A 196 -23.30 10.62 -24.22
N SER A 197 -23.80 11.78 -23.83
CA SER A 197 -24.83 12.51 -24.58
C SER A 197 -24.29 13.01 -25.91
N ARG A 198 -23.05 13.54 -25.93
CA ARG A 198 -22.36 13.95 -27.16
C ARG A 198 -22.11 12.77 -28.10
N ASP A 199 -21.68 11.63 -27.56
CA ASP A 199 -21.40 10.42 -28.34
C ASP A 199 -22.70 9.82 -28.91
N ARG A 200 -23.85 9.92 -28.22
CA ARG A 200 -25.16 9.53 -28.77
C ARG A 200 -25.67 10.48 -29.85
N LEU A 201 -25.41 11.78 -29.72
CA LEU A 201 -25.82 12.79 -30.70
C LEU A 201 -25.04 12.65 -32.02
N ARG A 202 -23.83 12.09 -31.98
CA ARG A 202 -23.00 11.76 -33.15
C ARG A 202 -23.19 10.28 -33.54
N LEU A 203 -24.28 9.95 -34.24
CA LEU A 203 -24.55 8.59 -34.77
C LEU A 203 -23.58 8.22 -35.92
N PRO A 204 -23.17 6.95 -36.16
CA PRO A 204 -23.26 5.70 -35.37
C PRO A 204 -21.88 5.24 -34.80
N PRO A 205 -21.84 4.21 -33.93
CA PRO A 205 -20.59 3.70 -33.35
C PRO A 205 -19.82 2.85 -34.37
N LEU A 206 -19.10 3.53 -35.27
CA LEU A 206 -18.02 2.90 -36.02
C LEU A 206 -16.94 2.55 -35.02
N THR A 207 -16.78 1.24 -34.81
CA THR A 207 -16.05 0.61 -33.71
C THR A 207 -16.93 0.55 -32.47
N GLU A 208 -17.69 -0.55 -32.34
CA GLU A 208 -17.64 -1.28 -31.06
C GLU A 208 -16.21 -1.07 -30.53
N GLU A 209 -16.02 -0.43 -29.38
CA GLU A 209 -14.83 -0.70 -28.57
C GLU A 209 -14.90 -2.22 -28.33
N LYS A 210 -14.47 -2.99 -29.34
CA LYS A 210 -14.14 -4.39 -29.27
C LYS A 210 -13.15 -4.35 -28.16
N ALA A 211 -13.58 -4.74 -26.96
CA ALA A 211 -12.77 -4.77 -25.75
C ALA A 211 -11.37 -5.15 -26.18
N SER A 212 -10.50 -4.15 -26.33
CA SER A 212 -9.19 -4.37 -26.91
C SER A 212 -8.49 -5.06 -25.77
N VAL A 213 -8.45 -6.40 -25.84
CA VAL A 213 -7.90 -7.25 -24.79
C VAL A 213 -6.48 -6.80 -24.42
N MET A 214 -5.82 -6.08 -25.34
CA MET A 214 -4.54 -5.44 -25.18
C MET A 214 -4.69 -3.92 -25.07
N GLU A 215 -4.05 -3.35 -24.05
CA GLU A 215 -3.92 -1.90 -23.92
C GLU A 215 -2.74 -1.35 -24.72
N LEU A 216 -2.82 -0.06 -25.09
CA LEU A 216 -1.79 0.62 -25.88
C LEU A 216 -0.40 0.54 -25.23
N HIS A 217 -0.32 0.71 -23.90
CA HIS A 217 0.94 0.69 -23.17
C HIS A 217 1.62 -0.69 -23.21
N GLN A 218 0.84 -1.78 -23.16
CA GLN A 218 1.34 -3.15 -23.26
C GLN A 218 1.90 -3.43 -24.66
N ALA A 219 1.21 -2.94 -25.69
CA ALA A 219 1.68 -3.06 -27.07
C ALA A 219 3.01 -2.30 -27.27
N GLN A 220 3.11 -1.07 -26.76
CA GLN A 220 4.35 -0.27 -26.82
C GLN A 220 5.51 -0.94 -26.08
N TYR A 221 5.24 -1.54 -24.91
CA TYR A 221 6.25 -2.31 -24.16
C TYR A 221 6.81 -3.48 -24.99
N VAL A 222 5.93 -4.28 -25.61
CA VAL A 222 6.38 -5.41 -26.45
C VAL A 222 7.11 -4.93 -27.71
N GLN A 223 6.65 -3.84 -28.33
CA GLN A 223 7.36 -3.22 -29.46
C GLN A 223 8.77 -2.78 -29.05
N GLN A 224 8.94 -2.20 -27.86
CA GLN A 224 10.25 -1.82 -27.35
C GLN A 224 11.12 -3.05 -27.07
N LEU A 225 10.56 -4.12 -26.51
CA LEU A 225 11.29 -5.37 -26.24
C LEU A 225 11.84 -6.01 -27.53
N MET A 226 11.10 -5.88 -28.64
CA MET A 226 11.49 -6.38 -29.95
C MET A 226 12.46 -5.45 -30.71
N ARG A 227 12.65 -4.20 -30.25
CA ARG A 227 13.64 -3.29 -30.83
C ARG A 227 15.05 -3.67 -30.36
N LYS A 228 16.05 -3.46 -31.22
CA LYS A 228 17.45 -3.64 -30.82
C LYS A 228 17.77 -2.70 -29.66
N PRO A 229 18.43 -3.17 -28.59
CA PRO A 229 18.83 -2.31 -27.50
C PRO A 229 19.79 -1.23 -28.03
N PRO A 230 19.70 0.02 -27.53
CA PRO A 230 20.66 1.05 -27.91
C PRO A 230 22.07 0.65 -27.46
N LEU A 231 23.07 0.93 -28.29
CA LEU A 231 24.48 0.58 -28.06
C LEU A 231 25.06 1.20 -26.78
N MET A 232 24.49 2.32 -26.32
CA MET A 232 24.89 3.00 -25.10
C MET A 232 23.66 3.27 -24.22
N GLN A 233 23.67 2.79 -22.98
CA GLN A 233 22.62 3.13 -22.03
C GLN A 233 22.86 4.55 -21.51
N PRO A 234 21.84 5.42 -21.48
CA PRO A 234 22.00 6.79 -21.01
C PRO A 234 22.42 6.80 -19.53
N GLN A 235 23.41 7.62 -19.20
CA GLN A 235 23.86 7.84 -17.82
C GLN A 235 22.72 8.48 -17.03
N LYS A 236 22.14 7.73 -16.09
CA LYS A 236 21.02 8.19 -15.26
C LYS A 236 21.54 9.02 -14.09
N SER A 237 20.87 10.12 -13.78
CA SER A 237 21.13 10.91 -12.57
C SER A 237 20.89 10.08 -11.29
N TRP A 238 21.55 10.45 -10.19
CA TRP A 238 21.43 9.75 -8.90
C TRP A 238 19.98 9.63 -8.42
N ILE A 239 19.20 10.72 -8.53
CA ILE A 239 17.78 10.76 -8.16
C ILE A 239 16.96 9.79 -9.02
N ARG A 240 17.19 9.77 -10.33
CA ARG A 240 16.47 8.87 -11.24
C ARG A 240 16.87 7.40 -11.03
N ARG A 241 18.08 7.15 -10.52
CA ARG A 241 18.59 5.81 -10.20
C ARG A 241 18.07 5.28 -8.87
N ASN A 242 17.96 6.14 -7.85
CA ASN A 242 17.68 5.73 -6.47
C ASN A 242 16.26 6.04 -5.98
N VAL A 243 15.64 7.14 -6.42
CA VAL A 243 14.34 7.60 -5.90
C VAL A 243 13.20 7.06 -6.74
N TYR A 244 13.14 7.43 -8.03
CA TYR A 244 12.08 6.97 -8.90
C TYR A 244 12.44 7.12 -10.38
N GLU A 245 12.35 6.01 -11.14
CA GLU A 245 12.45 6.03 -12.59
C GLU A 245 11.05 6.03 -13.21
N TRP A 246 10.66 7.17 -13.80
CA TRP A 246 9.45 7.25 -14.61
C TRP A 246 9.59 6.37 -15.86
N ASP A 247 8.63 5.45 -16.03
CA ASP A 247 8.57 4.55 -17.17
C ASP A 247 7.24 4.76 -17.92
N PRO A 248 7.27 5.25 -19.16
CA PRO A 248 6.05 5.45 -19.95
C PRO A 248 5.35 4.14 -20.32
N TYR A 249 6.06 3.01 -20.32
CA TYR A 249 5.54 1.72 -20.77
C TYR A 249 4.94 0.88 -19.64
N PHE A 250 5.04 1.35 -18.40
CA PHE A 250 4.49 0.66 -17.23
C PHE A 250 3.34 1.47 -16.63
N GLN A 251 2.18 0.83 -16.55
CA GLN A 251 1.02 1.40 -15.87
C GLN A 251 0.71 0.59 -14.62
N PHE A 252 0.43 1.29 -13.52
CA PHE A 252 -0.07 0.63 -12.31
C PHE A 252 -1.51 0.18 -12.52
N PRO A 253 -1.87 -1.04 -12.07
CA PRO A 253 -3.26 -1.47 -12.01
C PRO A 253 -4.10 -0.53 -11.15
N SER A 254 -5.40 -0.41 -11.44
CA SER A 254 -6.32 0.44 -10.68
C SER A 254 -6.29 0.15 -9.19
N ARG A 255 -6.22 -1.14 -8.81
CA ARG A 255 -6.12 -1.56 -7.40
C ARG A 255 -4.97 -0.87 -6.67
N MET A 256 -3.76 -0.84 -7.24
CA MET A 256 -2.58 -0.30 -6.53
C MET A 256 -2.70 1.19 -6.26
N ILE A 257 -3.17 1.97 -7.25
CA ILE A 257 -3.39 3.42 -7.07
C ILE A 257 -4.51 3.67 -6.08
N THR A 258 -5.60 2.91 -6.21
CA THR A 258 -6.77 3.01 -5.34
C THR A 258 -6.41 2.74 -3.88
N MET A 259 -5.65 1.67 -3.62
CA MET A 259 -5.20 1.35 -2.26
C MET A 259 -4.22 2.38 -1.72
N ALA A 260 -3.38 2.99 -2.55
CA ALA A 260 -2.50 4.08 -2.11
C ALA A 260 -3.29 5.32 -1.69
N VAL A 261 -4.29 5.73 -2.49
CA VAL A 261 -5.19 6.85 -2.15
C VAL A 261 -5.96 6.55 -0.87
N LEU A 262 -6.55 5.36 -0.77
CA LEU A 262 -7.30 4.94 0.42
C LEU A 262 -6.40 4.87 1.66
N ALA A 263 -5.18 4.33 1.55
CA ALA A 263 -4.24 4.28 2.66
C ALA A 263 -3.85 5.67 3.16
N LEU A 264 -3.65 6.66 2.27
CA LEU A 264 -3.36 8.04 2.67
C LEU A 264 -4.56 8.69 3.39
N ILE A 265 -5.77 8.47 2.89
CA ILE A 265 -7.00 9.01 3.50
C ILE A 265 -7.27 8.35 4.85
N CYS A 266 -7.12 7.03 4.96
CA CYS A 266 -7.25 6.30 6.23
C CYS A 266 -6.17 6.71 7.24
N LEU A 267 -4.92 6.87 6.79
CA LEU A 267 -3.83 7.36 7.65
C LEU A 267 -4.16 8.76 8.19
N TYR A 268 -4.66 9.66 7.33
CA TYR A 268 -5.11 10.99 7.75
C TYR A 268 -6.20 10.91 8.83
N MET A 269 -7.26 10.14 8.60
CA MET A 269 -8.35 10.00 9.59
C MET A 269 -7.86 9.39 10.90
N PHE A 270 -6.95 8.41 10.83
CA PHE A 270 -6.36 7.80 12.01
C PHE A 270 -5.52 8.78 12.83
N VAL A 271 -4.69 9.59 12.17
CA VAL A 271 -3.89 10.65 12.82
C VAL A 271 -4.78 11.74 13.43
N VAL A 272 -5.86 12.13 12.75
CA VAL A 272 -6.85 13.08 13.31
C VAL A 272 -7.50 12.51 14.55
N ASN A 273 -7.91 11.24 14.53
CA ASN A 273 -8.49 10.58 15.70
C ASN A 273 -7.49 10.44 16.86
N GLU A 274 -6.23 10.14 16.56
CA GLU A 274 -5.16 10.15 17.56
C GLU A 274 -4.98 11.55 18.17
N PHE A 275 -5.01 12.60 17.36
CA PHE A 275 -4.91 13.98 17.83
C PHE A 275 -6.09 14.37 18.73
N TYR A 276 -7.29 13.88 18.43
CA TYR A 276 -8.47 14.03 19.29
C TYR A 276 -8.25 13.39 20.67
N VAL A 277 -7.81 12.13 20.70
CA VAL A 277 -7.47 11.41 21.94
C VAL A 277 -6.37 12.14 22.71
N PHE A 278 -5.32 12.60 22.01
CA PHE A 278 -4.24 13.38 22.60
C PHE A 278 -4.75 14.67 23.24
N LYS A 279 -5.66 15.41 22.60
CA LYS A 279 -6.25 16.61 23.18
C LYS A 279 -7.11 16.33 24.41
N MET A 280 -7.91 15.26 24.39
CA MET A 280 -8.64 14.81 25.60
C MET A 280 -7.70 14.51 26.76
N VAL A 281 -6.64 13.75 26.49
CA VAL A 281 -5.65 13.38 27.50
C VAL A 281 -4.90 14.61 27.99
N SER A 282 -4.49 15.53 27.11
CA SER A 282 -3.81 16.79 27.48
C SER A 282 -4.70 17.67 28.37
N GLN A 283 -6.01 17.79 28.08
CA GLN A 283 -6.95 18.52 28.95
C GLN A 283 -7.06 17.88 30.34
N ALA A 284 -7.22 16.56 30.42
CA ALA A 284 -7.24 15.83 31.69
C ALA A 284 -5.92 16.01 32.48
N LEU A 285 -4.80 16.02 31.76
CA LEU A 285 -3.47 16.19 32.33
C LEU A 285 -3.22 17.63 32.80
N GLN A 286 -3.78 18.63 32.12
CA GLN A 286 -3.79 20.02 32.57
C GLN A 286 -4.63 20.21 33.84
N ALA A 287 -5.79 19.56 33.94
CA ALA A 287 -6.59 19.54 35.17
C ALA A 287 -5.80 18.92 36.34
N LEU A 288 -5.08 17.82 36.08
CA LEU A 288 -4.18 17.21 37.06
C LEU A 288 -3.03 18.16 37.46
N LYS A 289 -2.40 18.84 36.49
CA LYS A 289 -1.35 19.85 36.71
C LYS A 289 -1.81 21.00 37.60
N SER A 290 -3.04 21.48 37.40
CA SER A 290 -3.63 22.52 38.26
C SER A 290 -3.85 22.04 39.70
N THR A 291 -4.18 20.75 39.88
CA THR A 291 -4.29 20.13 41.21
C THR A 291 -2.94 20.04 41.90
N PHE A 292 -1.89 19.71 41.14
CA PHE A 292 -0.51 19.72 41.63
C PHE A 292 -0.03 21.10 42.07
N ASP A 293 -0.37 22.16 41.33
CA ASP A 293 -0.02 23.53 41.73
C ASP A 293 -0.65 23.90 43.09
N VAL A 294 -1.87 23.43 43.40
CA VAL A 294 -2.49 23.59 44.73
C VAL A 294 -1.73 22.78 45.81
N VAL A 295 -1.34 21.54 45.50
CA VAL A 295 -0.59 20.69 46.43
C VAL A 295 0.77 21.30 46.77
N ILE A 296 1.49 21.88 45.79
CA ILE A 296 2.78 22.56 46.02
C ILE A 296 2.61 23.71 47.01
N VAL A 297 1.57 24.54 46.87
CA VAL A 297 1.31 25.66 47.78
C VAL A 297 0.96 25.19 49.20
N SER A 298 0.32 24.03 49.33
CA SER A 298 -0.09 23.47 50.63
C SER A 298 1.00 22.66 51.36
N SER A 299 2.10 22.30 50.68
CA SER A 299 3.11 21.37 51.20
C SER A 299 4.37 22.10 51.68
N ASN A 300 4.76 21.91 52.95
CA ASN A 300 6.01 22.47 53.50
C ASN A 300 7.24 21.56 53.30
N THR A 301 7.06 20.33 52.81
CA THR A 301 8.15 19.35 52.63
C THR A 301 8.77 19.47 51.24
N THR A 302 10.08 19.76 51.19
CA THR A 302 10.85 19.94 49.96
C THR A 302 10.89 18.70 49.06
N GLU A 303 10.81 17.49 49.62
CA GLU A 303 10.79 16.23 48.85
C GLU A 303 9.53 16.06 48.00
N VAL A 304 8.36 16.42 48.55
CA VAL A 304 7.07 16.33 47.84
C VAL A 304 7.04 17.34 46.69
N VAL A 305 7.57 18.55 46.91
CA VAL A 305 7.66 19.59 45.87
C VAL A 305 8.54 19.12 44.71
N ALA A 306 9.71 18.53 44.99
CA ALA A 306 10.60 18.00 43.95
C ALA A 306 9.96 16.87 43.14
N GLN A 307 9.25 15.92 43.79
CA GLN A 307 8.56 14.84 43.08
C GLN A 307 7.46 15.34 42.15
N VAL A 308 6.70 16.35 42.59
CA VAL A 308 5.64 16.96 41.79
C VAL A 308 6.23 17.73 40.61
N GLU A 309 7.34 18.44 40.79
CA GLU A 309 8.03 19.15 39.72
C GLU A 309 8.59 18.20 38.64
N HIS A 310 9.18 17.06 39.05
CA HIS A 310 9.60 16.02 38.11
C HIS A 310 8.44 15.43 37.29
N LEU A 311 7.27 15.25 37.90
CA LEU A 311 6.09 14.76 37.20
C LEU A 311 5.53 15.81 36.22
N LYS A 312 5.58 17.09 36.59
CA LYS A 312 5.20 18.21 35.72
C LYS A 312 6.11 18.33 34.50
N ASP A 313 7.42 18.19 34.70
CA ASP A 313 8.39 18.12 33.61
C ASP A 313 8.17 16.89 32.72
N PHE A 314 7.85 15.72 33.31
CA PHE A 314 7.55 14.51 32.53
C PHE A 314 6.35 14.70 31.60
N ILE A 315 5.31 15.33 32.11
CA ILE A 315 4.10 15.66 31.36
C ILE A 315 4.43 16.58 30.17
N ASP A 316 5.13 17.69 30.43
CA ASP A 316 5.44 18.70 29.41
C ASP A 316 6.37 18.13 28.32
N VAL A 317 7.35 17.32 28.73
CA VAL A 317 8.27 16.62 27.81
C VAL A 317 7.52 15.59 26.97
N THR A 318 6.67 14.77 27.58
CA THR A 318 5.90 13.74 26.88
C THR A 318 4.94 14.36 25.87
N GLU A 319 4.28 15.47 26.23
CA GLU A 319 3.39 16.20 25.33
C GLU A 319 4.13 16.71 24.08
N GLY A 320 5.30 17.34 24.27
CA GLY A 320 6.12 17.84 23.17
C GLY A 320 6.68 16.74 22.28
N VAL A 321 7.18 15.66 22.87
CA VAL A 321 7.71 14.49 22.13
C VAL A 321 6.60 13.79 21.34
N TRP A 322 5.41 13.64 21.93
CA TRP A 322 4.27 13.02 21.24
C TRP A 322 3.95 13.77 19.94
N LEU A 323 3.78 15.10 20.01
CA LEU A 323 3.50 15.93 18.83
C LEU A 323 4.59 15.85 17.76
N PHE A 324 5.86 15.92 18.15
CA PHE A 324 6.97 15.80 17.21
C PHE A 324 6.97 14.44 16.51
N THR A 325 6.76 13.37 17.29
CA THR A 325 6.82 12.01 16.78
C THR A 325 5.61 11.63 15.91
N THR A 326 4.43 12.21 16.16
CA THR A 326 3.26 12.10 15.26
C THR A 326 3.62 12.60 13.85
N VAL A 327 4.29 13.75 13.73
CA VAL A 327 4.71 14.32 12.44
C VAL A 327 5.74 13.41 11.75
N THR A 328 6.76 12.95 12.49
CA THR A 328 7.80 12.08 11.90
C THR A 328 7.24 10.71 11.49
N ALA A 329 6.35 10.12 12.28
CA ALA A 329 5.70 8.84 11.97
C ALA A 329 4.73 8.94 10.78
N CYS A 330 4.05 10.08 10.64
CA CYS A 330 3.22 10.34 9.47
C CYS A 330 4.06 10.45 8.19
N LEU A 331 5.15 11.22 8.23
CA LEU A 331 6.08 11.37 7.10
C LEU A 331 6.70 10.03 6.68
N THR A 332 7.13 9.19 7.63
CA THR A 332 7.66 7.86 7.31
C THR A 332 6.60 6.97 6.69
N SER A 333 5.37 6.96 7.22
CA SER A 333 4.27 6.16 6.69
C SER A 333 3.87 6.57 5.28
N VAL A 334 3.78 7.88 5.00
CA VAL A 334 3.55 8.41 3.65
C VAL A 334 4.67 8.00 2.70
N SER A 335 5.93 8.06 3.14
CA SER A 335 7.07 7.62 2.33
C SER A 335 6.98 6.12 1.98
N TYR A 336 6.46 5.29 2.89
CA TYR A 336 6.27 3.86 2.65
C TYR A 336 5.20 3.58 1.60
N VAL A 337 4.09 4.32 1.58
CA VAL A 337 3.06 4.17 0.54
C VAL A 337 3.67 4.35 -0.86
N PHE A 338 4.45 5.42 -1.06
CA PHE A 338 5.11 5.66 -2.35
C PHE A 338 6.20 4.63 -2.65
N HIS A 339 6.96 4.21 -1.64
CA HIS A 339 8.00 3.19 -1.81
C HIS A 339 7.40 1.82 -2.19
N ILE A 340 6.24 1.43 -1.65
CA ILE A 340 5.54 0.19 -1.99
C ILE A 340 5.14 0.20 -3.47
N LEU A 341 4.67 1.33 -4.01
CA LEU A 341 4.38 1.47 -5.44
C LEU A 341 5.66 1.29 -6.30
N ALA A 342 6.78 1.90 -5.88
CA ALA A 342 8.05 1.72 -6.57
C ALA A 342 8.54 0.25 -6.55
N CYS A 343 8.41 -0.42 -5.40
CA CYS A 343 8.70 -1.83 -5.24
C CYS A 343 7.82 -2.72 -6.12
N TYR A 344 6.51 -2.47 -6.14
CA TYR A 344 5.57 -3.20 -6.99
C TYR A 344 6.01 -3.18 -8.45
N ARG A 345 6.32 -2.00 -9.00
CA ARG A 345 6.81 -1.86 -10.38
C ARG A 345 8.08 -2.68 -10.60
N LYS A 346 9.05 -2.57 -9.68
CA LYS A 346 10.34 -3.26 -9.80
C LYS A 346 10.17 -4.78 -9.79
N HIS A 347 9.33 -5.30 -8.89
CA HIS A 347 9.05 -6.74 -8.81
C HIS A 347 8.28 -7.24 -10.03
N MET A 348 7.28 -6.48 -10.50
CA MET A 348 6.48 -6.86 -11.67
C MET A 348 7.32 -6.95 -12.94
N LYS A 349 8.21 -5.97 -13.18
CA LYS A 349 9.13 -6.02 -14.33
C LYS A 349 10.11 -7.19 -14.28
N ARG A 350 10.65 -7.51 -13.10
CA ARG A 350 11.52 -8.68 -12.90
C ARG A 350 10.78 -9.98 -13.19
N LEU A 351 9.51 -10.06 -12.76
CA LEU A 351 8.64 -11.19 -13.07
C LEU A 351 8.36 -11.29 -14.57
N TRP A 352 8.07 -10.19 -15.27
CA TRP A 352 7.93 -10.19 -16.74
C TRP A 352 9.18 -10.67 -17.47
N ALA A 353 10.37 -10.33 -16.94
CA ALA A 353 11.65 -10.82 -17.45
C ALA A 353 11.96 -12.29 -17.08
N GLY A 354 11.09 -12.95 -16.30
CA GLY A 354 11.31 -14.32 -15.82
C GLY A 354 12.36 -14.45 -14.70
N GLN A 355 12.85 -13.34 -14.15
CA GLN A 355 13.86 -13.34 -13.09
C GLN A 355 13.21 -13.62 -11.74
N LYS A 356 13.13 -14.90 -11.34
CA LYS A 356 12.52 -15.32 -10.07
C LYS A 356 13.50 -15.39 -8.88
N GLN A 357 14.78 -15.11 -9.09
CA GLN A 357 15.83 -15.23 -8.06
C GLN A 357 15.65 -14.31 -6.85
N PHE A 358 14.86 -13.24 -6.97
CA PHE A 358 14.56 -12.35 -5.84
C PHE A 358 13.50 -12.92 -4.88
N LEU A 359 12.80 -13.97 -5.28
CA LEU A 359 11.76 -14.61 -4.49
C LEU A 359 12.35 -15.79 -3.70
N PRO A 360 11.96 -15.98 -2.45
CA PRO A 360 12.30 -17.19 -1.72
C PRO A 360 11.87 -18.46 -2.44
N LEU A 361 12.71 -19.50 -2.36
CA LEU A 361 12.48 -20.79 -3.01
C LEU A 361 11.15 -21.44 -2.58
N VAL A 362 10.73 -21.23 -1.33
CA VAL A 362 9.47 -21.74 -0.79
C VAL A 362 8.26 -21.21 -1.57
N PHE A 363 8.36 -19.98 -2.10
CA PHE A 363 7.26 -19.34 -2.81
C PHE A 363 7.22 -19.62 -4.31
N VAL A 364 8.13 -20.46 -4.83
CA VAL A 364 8.10 -20.88 -6.25
C VAL A 364 6.94 -21.87 -6.51
N ARG A 365 6.38 -22.49 -5.47
CA ARG A 365 5.30 -23.49 -5.55
C ARG A 365 4.03 -23.10 -4.77
N LEU A 366 3.61 -21.83 -4.76
CA LEU A 366 2.28 -21.51 -4.20
C LEU A 366 1.18 -22.21 -5.00
N SER A 367 0.17 -22.72 -4.31
CA SER A 367 -1.02 -23.25 -4.97
C SER A 367 -1.83 -22.11 -5.59
N SER A 368 -2.50 -22.39 -6.71
CA SER A 368 -3.33 -21.39 -7.40
C SER A 368 -4.44 -20.83 -6.50
N SER A 369 -5.04 -21.66 -5.63
CA SER A 369 -6.06 -21.23 -4.66
C SER A 369 -5.51 -20.24 -3.63
N GLN A 370 -4.28 -20.44 -3.17
CA GLN A 370 -3.61 -19.50 -2.25
C GLN A 370 -3.34 -18.15 -2.93
N ASN A 371 -2.93 -18.15 -4.20
CA ASN A 371 -2.71 -16.91 -4.96
C ASN A 371 -4.03 -16.13 -5.15
N VAL A 372 -5.14 -16.82 -5.43
CA VAL A 372 -6.48 -16.22 -5.53
C VAL A 372 -6.97 -15.68 -4.18
N ALA A 373 -6.71 -16.37 -3.08
CA ALA A 373 -7.03 -15.86 -1.75
C ALA A 373 -6.16 -14.65 -1.37
N ALA A 374 -4.88 -14.65 -1.78
CA ALA A 374 -3.93 -13.58 -1.49
C ALA A 374 -4.31 -12.26 -2.18
N ILE A 375 -4.71 -12.29 -3.45
CA ILE A 375 -5.16 -11.09 -4.17
C ILE A 375 -6.39 -10.44 -3.52
N ALA A 376 -7.32 -11.25 -2.98
CA ALA A 376 -8.49 -10.76 -2.26
C ALA A 376 -8.12 -10.11 -0.91
N ARG A 377 -7.23 -10.75 -0.14
CA ARG A 377 -6.79 -10.27 1.19
C ARG A 377 -5.88 -9.04 1.13
N TYR A 378 -5.07 -8.93 0.08
CA TYR A 378 -4.03 -7.90 -0.03
C TYR A 378 -4.56 -6.48 0.19
N SER A 379 -5.72 -6.15 -0.40
CA SER A 379 -6.30 -4.80 -0.32
C SER A 379 -6.53 -4.33 1.13
N GLY A 380 -7.23 -5.12 1.93
CA GLY A 380 -7.50 -4.80 3.34
C GLY A 380 -6.24 -4.91 4.21
N TRP A 381 -5.41 -5.93 3.98
CA TRP A 381 -4.19 -6.13 4.78
C TRP A 381 -3.20 -4.98 4.58
N GLN A 382 -3.02 -4.49 3.36
CA GLN A 382 -2.11 -3.37 3.09
C GLN A 382 -2.47 -2.12 3.90
N ILE A 383 -3.77 -1.81 4.02
CA ILE A 383 -4.23 -0.66 4.79
C ILE A 383 -4.03 -0.92 6.29
N ALA A 384 -4.44 -2.09 6.78
CA ALA A 384 -4.30 -2.45 8.18
C ALA A 384 -2.83 -2.42 8.65
N TYR A 385 -1.89 -2.93 7.85
CA TYR A 385 -0.47 -2.92 8.18
C TYR A 385 0.13 -1.51 8.15
N ILE A 386 -0.35 -0.61 7.28
CA ILE A 386 0.08 0.80 7.31
C ILE A 386 -0.40 1.47 8.60
N LEU A 387 -1.65 1.26 9.01
CA LEU A 387 -2.20 1.86 10.23
C LEU A 387 -1.53 1.31 11.51
N TRP A 388 -1.40 -0.01 11.63
CA TRP A 388 -0.67 -0.63 12.75
C TRP A 388 0.81 -0.27 12.73
N GLY A 389 1.40 -0.22 11.55
CA GLY A 389 2.79 0.18 11.38
C GLY A 389 3.04 1.62 11.81
N TYR A 390 2.14 2.54 11.46
CA TYR A 390 2.16 3.91 11.95
C TYR A 390 2.14 3.95 13.49
N LEU A 391 1.20 3.26 14.13
CA LEU A 391 1.08 3.23 15.61
C LEU A 391 2.35 2.68 16.29
N ILE A 392 2.91 1.60 15.76
CA ILE A 392 4.13 0.98 16.31
C ILE A 392 5.33 1.90 16.12
N ILE A 393 5.51 2.47 14.93
CA ILE A 393 6.60 3.40 14.63
C ILE A 393 6.49 4.64 15.52
N HIS A 394 5.29 5.19 15.68
CA HIS A 394 5.03 6.34 16.54
C HIS A 394 5.35 6.04 18.00
N THR A 395 4.88 4.91 18.53
CA THR A 395 5.17 4.48 19.91
C THR A 395 6.68 4.32 20.15
N VAL A 396 7.38 3.65 19.22
CA VAL A 396 8.82 3.44 19.33
C VAL A 396 9.59 4.76 19.21
N GLN A 397 9.20 5.64 18.28
CA GLN A 397 9.79 6.97 18.15
C GLN A 397 9.54 7.83 19.40
N CYS A 398 8.35 7.75 20.01
CA CYS A 398 8.01 8.43 21.24
C CYS A 398 8.88 7.96 22.41
N LEU A 399 9.05 6.64 22.58
CA LEU A 399 9.94 6.08 23.60
C LEU A 399 11.39 6.58 23.43
N PHE A 400 11.92 6.54 22.21
CA PHE A 400 13.26 7.08 21.93
C PHE A 400 13.33 8.60 22.15
N GLY A 401 12.28 9.34 21.81
CA GLY A 401 12.18 10.78 22.01
C GLY A 401 12.20 11.16 23.49
N VAL A 402 11.44 10.46 24.34
CA VAL A 402 11.45 10.67 25.80
C VAL A 402 12.81 10.33 26.39
N MET A 403 13.40 9.20 25.99
CA MET A 403 14.77 8.84 26.41
C MET A 403 15.80 9.89 25.98
N PHE A 404 15.66 10.46 24.80
CA PHE A 404 16.54 11.54 24.32
C PHE A 404 16.37 12.83 25.13
N MET A 405 15.13 13.22 25.43
CA MET A 405 14.85 14.42 26.22
C MET A 405 15.42 14.31 27.63
N TYR A 406 15.18 13.21 28.33
CA TYR A 406 15.72 12.96 29.67
C TYR A 406 17.23 12.72 29.68
N GLY A 407 17.75 12.02 28.67
CA GLY A 407 19.16 11.68 28.60
C GLY A 407 20.06 12.86 28.19
N PHE A 408 19.54 13.80 27.40
CA PHE A 408 20.33 14.89 26.83
C PHE A 408 19.79 16.28 27.15
N VAL A 409 18.51 16.56 26.90
CA VAL A 409 17.98 17.93 26.90
C VAL A 409 17.75 18.47 28.33
N LEU A 410 17.15 17.68 29.22
CA LEU A 410 16.89 18.11 30.60
C LEU A 410 18.18 18.38 31.38
N PRO A 411 19.21 17.50 31.38
CA PRO A 411 20.46 17.77 32.10
C PRO A 411 21.15 19.05 31.62
N ILE A 412 21.08 19.35 30.31
CA ILE A 412 21.62 20.59 29.75
C ILE A 412 20.85 21.81 30.27
N LYS A 413 19.51 21.75 30.29
CA LYS A 413 18.66 22.84 30.79
C LYS A 413 18.88 23.13 32.28
N HIS A 414 19.11 22.09 33.09
CA HIS A 414 19.36 22.20 34.54
C HIS A 414 20.82 22.53 34.90
N GLY A 415 21.69 22.78 33.91
CA GLY A 415 23.10 23.10 34.15
C GLY A 415 23.99 21.90 34.54
N GLN A 416 23.44 20.68 34.56
CA GLN A 416 24.15 19.41 34.83
C GLN A 416 24.74 18.77 33.56
N GLY A 417 24.77 19.50 32.43
CA GLY A 417 25.24 18.98 31.15
C GLY A 417 26.68 18.47 31.16
N ILE A 418 27.57 19.04 31.99
CA ILE A 418 28.97 18.59 32.13
C ILE A 418 29.04 17.21 32.79
N GLU A 419 28.23 16.96 33.81
CA GLU A 419 28.17 15.66 34.49
C GLU A 419 27.57 14.58 33.59
N MET A 420 26.50 14.92 32.87
CA MET A 420 25.93 14.08 31.82
C MET A 420 26.99 13.75 30.75
N LEU A 421 27.73 14.75 30.25
CA LEU A 421 28.77 14.54 29.24
C LEU A 421 29.94 13.70 29.77
N LYS A 422 30.27 13.83 31.06
CA LYS A 422 31.28 12.97 31.71
C LYS A 422 30.80 11.52 31.76
N ASN A 423 29.57 11.27 32.19
CA ASN A 423 28.97 9.93 32.26
C ASN A 423 28.76 9.30 30.88
N LEU A 424 28.34 10.09 29.90
CA LEU A 424 28.24 9.63 28.52
C LEU A 424 29.63 9.40 27.91
N GLY A 425 30.58 10.28 28.20
CA GLY A 425 31.96 10.18 27.74
C GLY A 425 32.67 8.94 28.28
N THR A 426 32.45 8.57 29.55
CA THR A 426 32.96 7.30 30.10
C THR A 426 32.31 6.10 29.41
N GLY A 427 31.01 6.14 29.13
CA GLY A 427 30.31 5.09 28.35
C GLY A 427 30.83 4.96 26.91
N ILE A 428 31.04 6.07 26.21
CA ILE A 428 31.59 6.08 24.85
C ILE A 428 33.04 5.60 24.85
N LEU A 429 33.84 6.02 25.84
CA LEU A 429 35.21 5.57 25.99
C LEU A 429 35.29 4.07 26.25
N THR A 430 34.45 3.51 27.12
CA THR A 430 34.43 2.06 27.36
C THR A 430 34.06 1.30 26.09
N LEU A 431 33.06 1.75 25.34
CA LEU A 431 32.71 1.15 24.04
C LEU A 431 33.85 1.28 23.02
N ALA A 432 34.51 2.43 22.96
CA ALA A 432 35.64 2.67 22.07
C ALA A 432 36.85 1.78 22.40
N VAL A 433 37.15 1.58 23.69
CA VAL A 433 38.19 0.64 24.14
C VAL A 433 37.83 -0.79 23.73
N VAL A 434 36.59 -1.23 23.95
CA VAL A 434 36.12 -2.57 23.57
C VAL A 434 36.24 -2.79 22.05
N ILE A 435 35.79 -1.84 21.24
CA ILE A 435 35.92 -1.88 19.77
C ILE A 435 37.40 -1.83 19.36
N GLY A 436 38.21 -0.99 20.00
CA GLY A 436 39.64 -0.87 19.75
C GLY A 436 40.39 -2.17 20.00
N LEU A 437 40.09 -2.86 21.11
CA LEU A 437 40.63 -4.18 21.44
C LEU A 437 40.21 -5.24 20.41
N MET A 438 38.95 -5.21 19.95
CA MET A 438 38.49 -6.09 18.87
C MET A 438 39.25 -5.84 17.56
N GLN A 439 39.48 -4.58 17.18
CA GLN A 439 40.27 -4.24 15.99
C GLN A 439 41.74 -4.62 16.15
N LEU A 440 42.31 -4.47 17.34
CA LEU A 440 43.67 -4.91 17.67
C LEU A 440 43.81 -6.44 17.54
N GLN A 441 42.80 -7.20 17.96
CA GLN A 441 42.75 -8.66 17.78
C GLN A 441 42.74 -9.05 16.30
N ILE A 442 41.97 -8.35 15.45
CA ILE A 442 41.94 -8.58 13.99
C ILE A 442 43.29 -8.19 13.36
N ALA A 443 43.87 -7.07 13.78
CA ALA A 443 45.15 -6.58 13.27
C ALA A 443 46.31 -7.52 13.62
N THR A 444 46.40 -7.98 14.87
CA THR A 444 47.40 -8.95 15.31
C THR A 444 47.24 -10.28 14.58
N ALA A 445 46.00 -10.75 14.37
CA ALA A 445 45.74 -11.95 13.59
C ALA A 445 46.18 -11.83 12.12
N THR A 446 45.90 -10.69 11.50
CA THR A 446 46.29 -10.41 10.12
C THR A 446 47.80 -10.23 9.97
N ALA A 447 48.47 -9.60 10.94
CA ALA A 447 49.89 -9.32 10.91
C ALA A 447 50.74 -10.56 11.19
N PHE A 448 50.45 -11.30 12.27
CA PHE A 448 51.32 -12.36 12.80
C PHE A 448 50.90 -13.79 12.43
N PHE A 449 49.61 -14.05 12.20
CA PHE A 449 49.11 -15.41 11.98
C PHE A 449 48.73 -15.71 10.53
N LEU A 450 48.46 -14.71 9.68
CA LEU A 450 48.18 -14.95 8.26
C LEU A 450 49.47 -15.00 7.43
N GLN A 451 49.56 -16.02 6.57
CA GLN A 451 50.62 -16.15 5.58
C GLN A 451 50.72 -14.91 4.66
N PRO A 452 51.92 -14.60 4.15
CA PRO A 452 52.11 -13.52 3.20
C PRO A 452 51.31 -13.76 1.91
N LYS A 453 51.06 -12.69 1.16
CA LYS A 453 50.32 -12.76 -0.09
C LYS A 453 51.03 -13.68 -1.09
N ILE A 454 50.27 -14.57 -1.73
CA ILE A 454 50.80 -15.50 -2.75
C ILE A 454 51.11 -14.73 -4.03
N LEU A 455 50.22 -13.82 -4.44
CA LEU A 455 50.46 -12.85 -5.51
C LEU A 455 50.50 -11.42 -4.95
N LEU A 456 51.46 -10.63 -5.41
CA LEU A 456 51.56 -9.20 -5.07
C LEU A 456 50.32 -8.38 -5.50
N THR A 457 49.54 -8.87 -6.46
CA THR A 457 48.30 -8.27 -6.95
C THR A 457 47.06 -8.61 -6.12
N ASP A 458 47.15 -9.55 -5.18
CA ASP A 458 46.01 -9.94 -4.35
C ASP A 458 45.69 -8.85 -3.30
N LYS A 459 44.39 -8.53 -3.17
CA LYS A 459 43.94 -7.50 -2.21
C LYS A 459 44.13 -7.95 -0.76
N GLU A 460 43.86 -9.22 -0.48
CA GLU A 460 43.85 -9.81 0.87
C GLU A 460 44.93 -10.89 1.01
N LYS A 461 45.38 -11.14 2.23
CA LYS A 461 46.26 -12.28 2.54
C LYS A 461 45.47 -13.59 2.40
N PRO A 462 46.10 -14.70 1.96
CA PRO A 462 45.42 -16.00 1.89
C PRO A 462 44.97 -16.48 3.28
N LEU A 463 43.88 -17.25 3.33
CA LEU A 463 43.37 -17.90 4.54
C LEU A 463 44.24 -19.12 4.90
N ALA A 464 45.51 -18.88 5.21
CA ALA A 464 46.44 -19.90 5.65
C ALA A 464 47.21 -19.40 6.87
N LEU A 465 47.26 -20.23 7.92
CA LEU A 465 47.85 -19.88 9.20
C LEU A 465 49.35 -20.17 9.21
N ASP A 466 50.12 -19.18 9.60
CA ASP A 466 51.51 -19.28 10.03
C ASP A 466 51.59 -19.34 11.57
N ASN A 467 52.67 -19.91 12.12
CA ASN A 467 52.90 -20.00 13.57
C ASN A 467 51.71 -20.58 14.38
N ARG A 468 51.19 -21.73 13.93
CA ARG A 468 49.99 -22.38 14.52
C ARG A 468 50.02 -22.53 16.04
N LYS A 469 51.17 -22.85 16.64
CA LYS A 469 51.31 -22.98 18.11
C LYS A 469 51.05 -21.66 18.85
N ALA A 470 51.55 -20.54 18.32
CA ALA A 470 51.32 -19.22 18.89
C ALA A 470 49.86 -18.78 18.73
N PHE A 471 49.23 -19.13 17.61
CA PHE A 471 47.79 -18.90 17.41
C PHE A 471 46.94 -19.64 18.45
N HIS A 472 47.28 -20.88 18.78
CA HIS A 472 46.58 -21.64 19.82
C HIS A 472 46.68 -20.97 21.20
N ASN A 473 47.88 -20.53 21.61
CA ASN A 473 48.05 -19.81 22.87
C ASN A 473 47.33 -18.45 22.87
N PHE A 474 47.41 -17.70 21.77
CA PHE A 474 46.71 -16.42 21.59
C PHE A 474 45.19 -16.59 21.73
N ASN A 475 44.62 -17.62 21.10
CA ASN A 475 43.19 -17.90 21.20
C ASN A 475 42.79 -18.35 22.61
N TYR A 476 43.65 -19.11 23.31
CA TYR A 476 43.40 -19.54 24.69
C TYR A 476 43.27 -18.35 25.64
N PHE A 477 44.20 -17.39 25.60
CA PHE A 477 44.13 -16.21 26.48
C PHE A 477 42.97 -15.27 26.14
N LEU A 478 42.62 -15.13 24.86
CA LEU A 478 41.49 -14.31 24.43
C LEU A 478 40.13 -15.00 24.56
N PHE A 479 40.09 -16.29 24.87
CA PHE A 479 38.86 -17.06 24.96
C PHE A 479 37.83 -16.41 25.89
N PHE A 480 38.23 -16.12 27.14
CA PHE A 480 37.33 -15.52 28.14
C PHE A 480 36.87 -14.12 27.76
N TYR A 481 37.76 -13.31 27.15
CA TYR A 481 37.39 -11.98 26.64
C TYR A 481 36.37 -12.07 25.50
N ASN A 482 36.57 -13.02 24.56
CA ASN A 482 35.63 -13.27 23.47
C ASN A 482 34.25 -13.73 23.96
N VAL A 483 34.16 -14.43 25.10
CA VAL A 483 32.87 -14.78 25.72
C VAL A 483 32.11 -13.51 26.14
N VAL A 484 32.77 -12.56 26.81
CA VAL A 484 32.15 -11.29 27.22
C VAL A 484 31.71 -10.48 26.01
N LEU A 485 32.57 -10.38 24.97
CA LEU A 485 32.21 -9.75 23.70
C LEU A 485 30.99 -10.42 23.05
N GLY A 486 30.94 -11.76 23.07
CA GLY A 486 29.85 -12.56 22.53
C GLY A 486 28.51 -12.30 23.22
N LEU A 487 28.51 -12.13 24.55
CA LEU A 487 27.31 -11.75 25.31
C LEU A 487 26.79 -10.37 24.87
N GLY A 488 27.67 -9.38 24.73
CA GLY A 488 27.32 -8.05 24.24
C GLY A 488 26.78 -8.06 22.81
N ALA A 489 27.42 -8.81 21.91
CA ALA A 489 26.97 -8.97 20.52
C ALA A 489 25.60 -9.65 20.43
N CYS A 490 25.29 -10.60 21.32
CA CYS A 490 23.99 -11.26 21.42
C CYS A 490 22.88 -10.27 21.81
N LEU A 491 23.13 -9.43 22.83
CA LEU A 491 22.18 -8.40 23.25
C LEU A 491 21.96 -7.36 22.13
N PHE A 492 23.03 -6.92 21.48
CA PHE A 492 22.94 -6.00 20.35
C PHE A 492 22.17 -6.60 19.17
N ARG A 493 22.33 -7.90 18.91
CA ARG A 493 21.54 -8.62 17.90
C ARG A 493 20.04 -8.58 18.20
N LEU A 494 19.65 -8.78 19.46
CA LEU A 494 18.24 -8.69 19.87
C LEU A 494 17.71 -7.26 19.69
N LEU A 495 18.42 -6.26 20.23
CA LEU A 495 18.02 -4.85 20.13
C LEU A 495 17.89 -4.38 18.68
N GLY A 496 18.90 -4.67 17.86
CA GLY A 496 18.89 -4.34 16.43
C GLY A 496 17.73 -5.00 15.68
N SER A 497 17.36 -6.23 16.06
CA SER A 497 16.21 -6.93 15.46
C SER A 497 14.88 -6.25 15.82
N VAL A 498 14.72 -5.78 17.06
CA VAL A 498 13.52 -5.04 17.50
C VAL A 498 13.40 -3.71 16.77
N ILE A 499 14.49 -2.93 16.69
CA ILE A 499 14.49 -1.61 16.04
C ILE A 499 14.20 -1.74 14.52
N VAL A 500 14.93 -2.62 13.83
CA VAL A 500 14.74 -2.83 12.39
C VAL A 500 13.36 -3.45 12.12
N GLY A 501 12.91 -4.37 12.96
CA GLY A 501 11.58 -4.97 12.88
C GLY A 501 10.46 -3.93 13.01
N ALA A 502 10.54 -3.06 14.02
CA ALA A 502 9.56 -2.00 14.25
C ALA A 502 9.47 -1.01 13.08
N TRP A 503 10.60 -0.61 12.48
CA TRP A 503 10.59 0.26 11.30
C TRP A 503 10.05 -0.41 10.04
N LEU A 504 10.29 -1.71 9.86
CA LEU A 504 9.87 -2.43 8.65
C LEU A 504 8.47 -3.05 8.76
N ILE A 505 7.83 -3.02 9.93
CA ILE A 505 6.56 -3.74 10.15
C ILE A 505 5.41 -3.26 9.27
N ALA A 506 5.37 -1.96 8.96
CA ALA A 506 4.36 -1.36 8.09
C ALA A 506 4.43 -1.90 6.64
N ARG A 507 5.55 -2.51 6.27
CA ARG A 507 5.90 -2.84 4.89
C ARG A 507 5.73 -4.33 4.60
N ILE A 508 4.58 -4.65 4.00
CA ILE A 508 4.25 -5.98 3.50
C ILE A 508 5.16 -6.43 2.32
N ASP A 509 5.86 -5.51 1.65
CA ASP A 509 6.68 -5.83 0.48
C ASP A 509 7.98 -6.60 0.80
N ARG A 510 8.33 -6.72 2.09
CA ARG A 510 9.48 -7.46 2.60
C ARG A 510 9.07 -8.32 3.79
N THR A 511 9.76 -9.44 3.94
CA THR A 511 9.64 -10.31 5.11
C THR A 511 10.45 -9.76 6.29
N ILE A 512 9.85 -9.79 7.47
CA ILE A 512 10.54 -9.53 8.74
C ILE A 512 11.23 -10.81 9.25
N MET A 513 10.71 -11.97 8.84
CA MET A 513 11.20 -13.27 9.25
C MET A 513 12.55 -13.61 8.60
N PRO A 514 13.43 -14.35 9.31
CA PRO A 514 14.71 -14.78 8.77
C PRO A 514 14.54 -15.75 7.60
N LYS A 515 15.56 -15.84 6.73
CA LYS A 515 15.59 -16.75 5.59
C LYS A 515 15.32 -18.18 6.05
N GLY A 516 14.37 -18.85 5.39
CA GLY A 516 13.86 -20.18 5.77
C GLY A 516 12.55 -20.16 6.54
N TYR A 517 12.28 -19.11 7.34
CA TYR A 517 11.02 -18.91 8.06
C TYR A 517 10.08 -17.90 7.40
N GLU A 518 10.43 -17.43 6.21
CA GLU A 518 9.68 -16.42 5.44
C GLU A 518 8.24 -16.86 5.13
N ALA A 519 7.97 -18.18 5.10
CA ALA A 519 6.63 -18.73 4.93
C ALA A 519 5.68 -18.45 6.10
N ALA A 520 6.20 -18.20 7.30
CA ALA A 520 5.42 -17.83 8.48
C ALA A 520 4.92 -16.38 8.40
N ASP A 521 5.57 -15.53 7.59
CA ASP A 521 5.11 -14.17 7.35
C ASP A 521 3.91 -14.18 6.39
N LEU A 522 2.72 -14.13 6.98
CA LEU A 522 1.47 -14.11 6.24
C LEU A 522 1.35 -12.87 5.36
N GLY A 523 1.81 -11.70 5.83
CA GLY A 523 1.76 -10.44 5.09
C GLY A 523 2.58 -10.56 3.82
N PHE A 524 3.85 -10.93 3.94
CA PHE A 524 4.73 -11.12 2.80
C PHE A 524 4.22 -12.21 1.85
N ARG A 525 3.64 -13.31 2.36
CA ARG A 525 3.02 -14.35 1.52
C ARG A 525 1.85 -13.80 0.69
N THR A 526 1.01 -12.93 1.27
CA THR A 526 -0.08 -12.30 0.50
C THR A 526 0.42 -11.37 -0.59
N TRP A 527 1.50 -10.63 -0.34
CA TRP A 527 2.16 -9.79 -1.36
C TRP A 527 2.66 -10.61 -2.53
N ILE A 528 3.37 -11.71 -2.26
CA ILE A 528 3.90 -12.59 -3.31
C ILE A 528 2.76 -13.26 -4.09
N GLY A 529 1.73 -13.76 -3.41
CA GLY A 529 0.57 -14.36 -4.08
C GLY A 529 -0.18 -13.37 -4.99
N MET A 530 -0.32 -12.12 -4.54
CA MET A 530 -0.88 -11.03 -5.33
C MET A 530 -0.03 -10.72 -6.57
N LEU A 531 1.31 -10.63 -6.41
CA LEU A 531 2.22 -10.39 -7.54
C LEU A 531 2.17 -11.51 -8.59
N PHE A 532 2.08 -12.77 -8.16
CA PHE A 532 1.94 -13.89 -9.09
C PHE A 532 0.61 -13.83 -9.85
N MET A 533 -0.48 -13.53 -9.15
CA MET A 533 -1.79 -13.41 -9.77
C MET A 533 -1.80 -12.32 -10.85
N ASP A 534 -1.31 -11.12 -10.52
CA ASP A 534 -1.19 -10.03 -11.48
C ASP A 534 -0.25 -10.41 -12.64
N HIS A 535 0.92 -11.01 -12.35
CA HIS A 535 1.85 -11.45 -13.38
C HIS A 535 1.20 -12.44 -14.37
N HIS A 536 0.41 -13.41 -13.88
CA HIS A 536 -0.23 -14.40 -14.75
C HIS A 536 -1.35 -13.81 -15.61
N HIS A 537 -2.10 -12.83 -15.10
CA HIS A 537 -3.22 -12.24 -15.83
C HIS A 537 -2.84 -11.04 -16.71
N THR A 538 -1.80 -10.28 -16.35
CA THR A 538 -1.45 -9.02 -17.01
C THR A 538 -0.07 -9.05 -17.69
N ASN A 539 0.51 -10.22 -17.94
CA ASN A 539 1.80 -10.30 -18.64
C ASN A 539 1.66 -9.71 -20.07
N PRO A 540 2.34 -8.59 -20.39
CA PRO A 540 2.13 -7.89 -21.65
C PRO A 540 2.51 -8.73 -22.87
N THR A 541 3.48 -9.65 -22.76
CA THR A 541 3.89 -10.51 -23.88
C THR A 541 2.83 -11.55 -24.19
N LEU A 542 2.26 -12.19 -23.16
CA LEU A 542 1.20 -13.19 -23.30
C LEU A 542 -0.09 -12.55 -23.80
N VAL A 543 -0.50 -11.42 -23.20
CA VAL A 543 -1.71 -10.68 -23.61
C VAL A 543 -1.59 -10.21 -25.06
N CYS A 544 -0.44 -9.66 -25.45
CA CYS A 544 -0.18 -9.26 -26.84
C CYS A 544 -0.25 -10.46 -27.80
N PHE A 545 0.37 -11.59 -27.45
CA PHE A 545 0.31 -12.81 -28.25
C PHE A 545 -1.14 -13.31 -28.43
N CYS A 546 -1.92 -13.40 -27.35
CA CYS A 546 -3.33 -13.78 -27.41
C CYS A 546 -4.16 -12.81 -28.26
N HIS A 547 -3.93 -11.50 -28.11
CA HIS A 547 -4.60 -10.48 -28.90
C HIS A 547 -4.31 -10.64 -30.40
N LEU A 548 -3.05 -10.87 -30.78
CA LEU A 548 -2.67 -11.14 -32.18
C LEU A 548 -3.36 -12.39 -32.74
N LEU A 549 -3.49 -13.47 -31.95
CA LEU A 549 -4.20 -14.67 -32.36
C LEU A 549 -5.70 -14.42 -32.57
N VAL A 550 -6.34 -13.67 -31.65
CA VAL A 550 -7.77 -13.34 -31.73
C VAL A 550 -8.07 -12.46 -32.94
N VAL A 551 -7.28 -11.40 -33.15
CA VAL A 551 -7.41 -10.51 -34.31
C VAL A 551 -7.28 -11.30 -35.61
N ARG A 552 -6.23 -12.12 -35.73
CA ARG A 552 -5.99 -12.91 -36.95
C ARG A 552 -7.06 -13.98 -37.20
N THR A 553 -7.61 -14.57 -36.14
CA THR A 553 -8.72 -15.53 -36.27
C THR A 553 -9.99 -14.83 -36.75
N ARG A 554 -10.27 -13.63 -36.23
CA ARG A 554 -11.40 -12.81 -36.66
C ARG A 554 -11.25 -12.35 -38.11
N GLU A 555 -10.07 -11.89 -38.51
CA GLU A 555 -9.77 -11.51 -39.90
C GLU A 555 -9.99 -12.69 -40.86
N ARG A 556 -9.53 -13.89 -40.49
CA ARG A 556 -9.76 -15.10 -41.29
C ARG A 556 -11.24 -15.47 -41.39
N GLN A 557 -12.01 -15.32 -40.31
CA GLN A 557 -13.46 -15.55 -40.34
C GLN A 557 -14.18 -14.53 -41.23
N GLN A 558 -13.78 -13.25 -41.15
CA GLN A 558 -14.31 -12.19 -42.01
C GLN A 558 -13.97 -12.44 -43.49
N GLN A 559 -12.73 -12.82 -43.80
CA GLN A 559 -12.32 -13.17 -45.16
C GLN A 559 -13.06 -14.41 -45.71
N ARG A 560 -13.43 -15.38 -44.87
CA ARG A 560 -14.25 -16.52 -45.29
C ARG A 560 -15.70 -16.14 -45.56
N THR A 561 -16.24 -15.16 -44.83
CA THR A 561 -17.62 -14.66 -45.05
C THR A 561 -17.71 -13.70 -46.24
N THR A 562 -16.69 -12.87 -46.47
CA THR A 562 -16.61 -12.03 -47.70
C THR A 562 -16.10 -12.78 -48.92
N GLY A 563 -15.36 -13.88 -48.74
CA GLY A 563 -14.89 -14.75 -49.83
C GLY A 563 -16.02 -15.44 -50.61
N TYR A 564 -17.22 -15.55 -50.04
CA TYR A 564 -18.42 -15.99 -50.76
C TYR A 564 -18.98 -14.92 -51.71
N HIS A 565 -18.60 -13.64 -51.56
CA HIS A 565 -19.06 -12.53 -52.41
C HIS A 565 -18.05 -12.10 -53.49
N HIS A 566 -16.82 -12.62 -53.48
CA HIS A 566 -15.74 -12.12 -54.36
C HIS A 566 -15.43 -13.04 -55.56
N PHE A 567 -16.40 -13.84 -56.01
CA PHE A 567 -16.26 -14.71 -57.19
C PHE A 567 -16.35 -13.98 -58.54
N THR A 568 -16.41 -12.64 -58.56
CA THR A 568 -16.63 -11.88 -59.81
C THR A 568 -15.48 -11.06 -60.34
N ASN A 569 -14.31 -10.94 -59.69
CA ASN A 569 -13.17 -10.26 -60.31
C ASN A 569 -11.82 -10.83 -59.87
N ALA A 570 -11.30 -11.76 -60.66
CA ALA A 570 -9.98 -12.35 -60.51
C ALA A 570 -9.06 -11.87 -61.64
N THR A 571 -8.41 -10.71 -61.47
CA THR A 571 -7.32 -10.26 -62.36
C THR A 571 -6.35 -9.31 -61.64
N VAL A 572 -5.64 -9.79 -60.61
CA VAL A 572 -4.31 -9.22 -60.26
C VAL A 572 -3.39 -10.36 -59.80
N THR A 573 -2.35 -10.61 -60.58
CA THR A 573 -1.27 -11.57 -60.33
C THR A 573 -0.30 -11.02 -59.27
N ASP A 574 -0.61 -11.21 -58.00
CA ASP A 574 0.39 -11.09 -56.94
C ASP A 574 1.14 -12.42 -56.82
N PHE A 575 2.48 -12.36 -56.88
CA PHE A 575 3.36 -13.50 -56.58
C PHE A 575 3.09 -14.02 -55.16
N ARG A 576 2.21 -15.01 -55.05
CA ARG A 576 1.86 -15.65 -53.77
C ARG A 576 2.99 -16.57 -53.33
N VAL A 577 4.03 -16.00 -52.71
CA VAL A 577 4.97 -16.81 -51.90
C VAL A 577 4.14 -17.57 -50.87
N SER A 578 4.24 -18.90 -50.88
CA SER A 578 3.52 -19.74 -49.91
C SER A 578 3.81 -19.27 -48.49
N ASN A 579 2.76 -19.02 -47.69
CA ASN A 579 2.90 -18.65 -46.27
C ASN A 579 3.81 -19.62 -45.51
N LYS A 580 3.83 -20.89 -45.92
CA LYS A 580 4.73 -21.92 -45.37
C LYS A 580 6.20 -21.61 -45.65
N ALA A 581 6.54 -21.21 -46.88
CA ALA A 581 7.90 -20.84 -47.26
C ALA A 581 8.39 -19.62 -46.47
N ARG A 582 7.58 -18.55 -46.41
CA ARG A 582 7.91 -17.35 -45.61
C ARG A 582 8.14 -17.67 -44.13
N THR A 583 7.31 -18.54 -43.55
CA THR A 583 7.47 -18.96 -42.15
C THR A 583 8.77 -19.75 -41.92
N ARG A 584 9.15 -20.63 -42.86
CA ARG A 584 10.42 -21.37 -42.80
C ARG A 584 11.64 -20.43 -42.87
N TRP A 585 11.62 -19.45 -43.76
CA TRP A 585 12.69 -18.45 -43.86
C TRP A 585 12.83 -17.60 -42.59
N LEU A 586 11.72 -17.12 -42.02
CA LEU A 586 11.73 -16.37 -40.76
C LEU A 586 12.25 -17.21 -39.58
N LEU A 587 11.89 -18.50 -39.54
CA LEU A 587 12.42 -19.42 -38.55
C LEU A 587 13.94 -19.58 -38.68
N SER A 588 14.45 -19.83 -39.89
CA SER A 588 15.89 -19.94 -40.14
C SER A 588 16.63 -18.66 -39.77
N TYR A 589 16.11 -17.49 -40.17
CA TYR A 589 16.68 -16.19 -39.80
C TYR A 589 16.75 -15.99 -38.28
N THR A 590 15.71 -16.41 -37.55
CA THR A 590 15.67 -16.29 -36.09
C THR A 590 16.71 -17.21 -35.42
N LEU A 591 16.86 -18.44 -35.90
CA LEU A 591 17.81 -19.42 -35.36
C LEU A 591 19.27 -19.04 -35.65
N LEU A 592 19.56 -18.50 -36.84
CA LEU A 592 20.90 -18.03 -37.19
C LEU A 592 21.36 -16.88 -36.28
N ASN A 593 20.45 -15.95 -35.95
CA ASN A 593 20.77 -14.83 -35.06
C ASN A 593 20.72 -15.20 -33.57
N ASN A 594 20.21 -16.38 -33.19
CA ASN A 594 20.07 -16.81 -31.80
C ASN A 594 20.49 -18.28 -31.65
N PRO A 595 21.80 -18.58 -31.69
CA PRO A 595 22.30 -19.96 -31.77
C PRO A 595 21.93 -20.81 -30.55
N SER A 596 21.83 -20.22 -29.35
CA SER A 596 21.43 -20.92 -28.12
C SER A 596 20.01 -21.50 -28.18
N LEU A 597 19.11 -20.88 -28.96
CA LEU A 597 17.74 -21.39 -29.15
C LEU A 597 17.71 -22.66 -30.00
N SER A 598 18.73 -22.90 -30.82
CA SER A 598 18.81 -24.11 -31.65
C SER A 598 18.88 -25.37 -30.78
N ALA A 599 19.62 -25.32 -29.67
CA ALA A 599 19.74 -26.44 -28.73
C ALA A 599 18.45 -26.69 -27.92
N LEU A 600 17.67 -25.64 -27.64
CA LEU A 600 16.42 -25.73 -26.88
C LEU A 600 15.20 -26.08 -27.75
N ARG A 601 15.36 -26.04 -29.07
CA ARG A 601 14.29 -26.36 -30.01
C ARG A 601 14.04 -27.86 -30.00
N LYS A 602 12.83 -28.26 -29.60
CA LYS A 602 12.41 -29.66 -29.71
C LYS A 602 12.44 -30.10 -31.18
N PRO A 603 13.04 -31.26 -31.51
CA PRO A 603 12.86 -31.87 -32.82
C PRO A 603 11.37 -32.12 -33.04
N LYS A 604 10.94 -31.96 -34.28
CA LYS A 604 9.53 -32.06 -34.66
C LYS A 604 9.08 -33.51 -34.74
#